data_AF-A0A545T031-F1
#
_entry.id   AF-A0A545T031-F1
#
_cell.length_a   1.000
_cell.length_b   1.000
_cell.length_c   1.000
_cell.angle_alpha   90.00
_cell.angle_beta   90.00
_cell.angle_gamma   90.00
#
_symmetry.space_group_name_H-M   'P 1'
#
loop_
_entity.id
_entity.type
_entity.pdbx_description
1 polymer ?
#
loop_
_entity_poly.entity_id
_entity_poly.type
_entity_poly.pdbx_seq_one_letter_code
_entity_poly.pdbx_strand_id
1 'polypeptide(L)'
;MINNRLKKKSANHWLLGVALAGAASLTQAEVIIGNDLNSADSTIEAIAEAYSGNRGTNGGGDQSLQLGDVLQGTAEDDTIIGALGIDILSGRDGDDVLIGGTEDFNPFNRDRAFGDAGDDSFIWAPGDGNDFFNGGEGIDVLFMAQIAETSSGGVETGPVFTVDNSGDFDGIFLNEKNNPLVKVAGPGFCEIVEKDTSNSDALAELDLDHLVRFVLRGPRQAFNLALETDPDTDPDLLDSGLRIAIHMKSVEFLVCGSEIEGERLIFDLRQVPAQQVDISQLPSRALDILLDSDSFLSSSVLR
;
A
#
# COMPACT_ATOMS: atom_id res chain seq x y z
N MET A 1 47.05 81.67 -8.20
CA MET A 1 46.77 81.41 -9.62
C MET A 1 47.79 80.41 -10.12
N ILE A 2 47.37 79.19 -10.45
CA ILE A 2 47.91 78.32 -11.51
C ILE A 2 46.82 77.27 -11.74
N ASN A 3 46.25 77.31 -12.94
CA ASN A 3 45.29 76.35 -13.47
C ASN A 3 46.02 75.04 -13.78
N ASN A 4 45.40 73.89 -13.47
CA ASN A 4 45.59 72.70 -14.28
C ASN A 4 44.29 71.91 -14.41
N ARG A 5 43.73 71.94 -15.62
CA ARG A 5 42.65 71.08 -16.10
C ARG A 5 43.21 69.73 -16.57
N LEU A 6 42.30 68.76 -16.75
CA LEU A 6 42.39 67.51 -17.53
C LEU A 6 42.87 66.29 -16.70
N LYS A 7 42.18 65.15 -16.60
CA LYS A 7 41.27 64.43 -17.52
C LYS A 7 40.22 63.63 -16.73
N LYS A 8 38.95 63.70 -17.17
CA LYS A 8 37.89 62.73 -16.82
C LYS A 8 38.22 61.42 -17.56
N LYS A 9 38.55 60.33 -16.85
CA LYS A 9 38.60 58.97 -17.42
C LYS A 9 37.20 58.37 -17.28
N SER A 10 36.55 58.09 -18.40
CA SER A 10 35.38 57.21 -18.45
C SER A 10 35.85 55.77 -18.25
N ALA A 11 35.40 55.13 -17.17
CA ALA A 11 35.51 53.69 -17.01
C ALA A 11 34.17 53.07 -17.43
N ASN A 12 34.18 52.34 -18.53
CA ASN A 12 33.07 51.53 -19.03
C ASN A 12 33.20 50.12 -18.45
N HIS A 13 32.08 49.61 -17.90
CA HIS A 13 31.69 48.20 -17.68
C HIS A 13 32.63 47.37 -16.77
N TRP A 14 32.16 46.48 -15.90
CA TRP A 14 31.37 45.29 -16.16
C TRP A 14 30.38 45.02 -15.01
N LEU A 15 29.07 44.91 -15.30
CA LEU A 15 28.17 44.16 -14.43
C LEU A 15 28.46 42.68 -14.65
N LEU A 16 29.03 42.01 -13.64
CA LEU A 16 28.97 40.55 -13.55
C LEU A 16 27.54 40.19 -13.14
N GLY A 17 26.69 39.87 -14.12
CA GLY A 17 25.45 39.17 -13.85
C GLY A 17 25.81 37.74 -13.47
N VAL A 18 25.78 37.43 -12.18
CA VAL A 18 25.79 36.04 -11.72
C VAL A 18 24.40 35.49 -12.01
N ALA A 19 24.26 34.76 -13.12
CA ALA A 19 23.13 33.89 -13.31
C ALA A 19 23.28 32.72 -12.32
N LEU A 20 22.54 32.75 -11.21
CA LEU A 20 22.25 31.52 -10.47
C LEU A 20 21.41 30.65 -11.42
N ALA A 21 22.06 29.73 -12.13
CA ALA A 21 21.37 28.58 -12.67
C ALA A 21 21.02 27.70 -11.47
N GLY A 22 19.79 27.83 -10.96
CA GLY A 22 19.22 26.81 -10.10
C GLY A 22 19.20 25.52 -10.90
N ALA A 23 19.99 24.53 -10.48
CA ALA A 23 19.77 23.18 -10.95
C ALA A 23 18.41 22.76 -10.42
N ALA A 24 17.38 22.82 -11.28
CA ALA A 24 16.18 22.05 -11.06
C ALA A 24 16.63 20.59 -11.17
N SER A 25 16.77 19.91 -10.02
CA SER A 25 16.79 18.46 -10.04
C SER A 25 15.46 18.04 -10.67
N LEU A 26 15.54 17.37 -11.81
CA LEU A 26 14.39 16.62 -12.31
C LEU A 26 14.17 15.50 -11.29
N THR A 27 13.10 15.62 -10.51
CA THR A 27 12.58 14.51 -9.72
C THR A 27 12.15 13.42 -10.70
N GLN A 28 12.44 12.18 -10.35
CA GLN A 28 12.05 11.00 -11.12
C GLN A 28 11.27 10.11 -10.18
N ALA A 29 10.24 9.43 -10.70
CA ALA A 29 9.60 8.31 -10.02
C ALA A 29 10.63 7.34 -9.41
N GLU A 30 10.51 7.10 -8.12
CA GLU A 30 11.38 6.24 -7.31
C GLU A 30 10.65 4.97 -6.89
N VAL A 31 11.43 3.91 -6.67
CA VAL A 31 10.99 2.75 -5.89
C VAL A 31 11.58 2.91 -4.50
N ILE A 32 10.71 3.15 -3.53
CA ILE A 32 11.08 3.42 -2.14
C ILE A 32 10.72 2.18 -1.34
N ILE A 33 11.70 1.58 -0.68
CA ILE A 33 11.51 0.35 0.09
C ILE A 33 11.97 0.60 1.53
N GLY A 34 11.15 0.15 2.49
CA GLY A 34 11.50 0.05 3.90
C GLY A 34 12.81 -0.70 4.11
N ASN A 35 13.47 -0.35 5.20
CA ASN A 35 14.75 -0.93 5.58
C ASN A 35 14.61 -1.94 6.72
N ASP A 36 13.46 -1.94 7.41
CA ASP A 36 13.14 -2.82 8.53
C ASP A 36 14.16 -2.74 9.68
N LEU A 37 14.91 -1.62 9.78
CA LEU A 37 15.99 -1.48 10.77
C LEU A 37 15.47 -1.05 12.13
N ASN A 38 14.22 -0.63 12.25
CA ASN A 38 13.63 -0.23 13.52
C ASN A 38 13.20 -1.47 14.30
N SER A 39 14.17 -2.19 14.89
CA SER A 39 13.90 -3.32 15.79
C SER A 39 15.04 -3.58 16.79
N ALA A 40 14.78 -4.42 17.80
CA ALA A 40 15.82 -4.86 18.74
C ALA A 40 16.86 -5.81 18.10
N ASP A 41 16.52 -6.39 16.95
CA ASP A 41 17.38 -7.27 16.17
C ASP A 41 18.05 -6.53 14.98
N SER A 42 17.91 -5.19 14.95
CA SER A 42 18.57 -4.31 13.99
C SER A 42 20.07 -4.54 13.95
N THR A 43 20.64 -4.52 12.75
CA THR A 43 22.10 -4.56 12.57
C THR A 43 22.77 -3.22 12.91
N ILE A 44 21.99 -2.14 13.06
CA ILE A 44 22.49 -0.84 13.51
C ILE A 44 22.58 -0.86 15.04
N GLU A 45 23.81 -0.88 15.55
CA GLU A 45 24.12 -0.93 16.99
C GLU A 45 23.38 0.14 17.80
N ALA A 46 23.29 1.38 17.31
CA ALA A 46 22.57 2.46 18.00
C ALA A 46 21.05 2.21 18.12
N ILE A 47 20.44 1.59 17.10
CA ILE A 47 19.02 1.27 17.09
C ILE A 47 18.76 0.05 18.00
N ALA A 48 19.58 -0.99 17.86
CA ALA A 48 19.53 -2.16 18.72
C ALA A 48 19.76 -1.79 20.20
N GLU A 49 20.70 -0.89 20.52
CA GLU A 49 20.92 -0.38 21.88
C GLU A 49 19.72 0.42 22.40
N ALA A 50 19.14 1.30 21.57
CA ALA A 50 17.96 2.08 21.93
C ALA A 50 16.74 1.19 22.25
N TYR A 51 16.53 0.11 21.47
CA TYR A 51 15.39 -0.79 21.63
C TYR A 51 15.64 -2.00 22.54
N SER A 52 16.89 -2.39 22.80
CA SER A 52 17.25 -3.48 23.73
C SER A 52 17.11 -3.08 25.20
N GLY A 53 17.03 -1.77 25.50
CA GLY A 53 17.04 -1.21 26.85
C GLY A 53 15.78 -1.45 27.70
N ASN A 54 14.72 -2.08 27.19
CA ASN A 54 13.46 -2.22 27.95
C ASN A 54 12.65 -3.47 27.62
N ARG A 55 13.26 -4.67 27.63
CA ARG A 55 12.50 -5.93 27.58
C ARG A 55 11.83 -6.21 28.93
N GLY A 56 10.51 -6.04 28.96
CA GLY A 56 9.64 -6.44 30.06
C GLY A 56 9.72 -7.93 30.37
N THR A 57 10.52 -8.28 31.37
CA THR A 57 10.08 -9.19 32.45
C THR A 57 9.67 -8.42 33.71
N ASN A 58 9.83 -7.09 33.70
CA ASN A 58 9.49 -6.16 34.79
C ASN A 58 8.54 -5.02 34.37
N GLY A 59 7.74 -5.20 33.29
CA GLY A 59 6.64 -4.27 32.95
C GLY A 59 6.95 -3.12 31.98
N GLY A 60 8.05 -3.17 31.22
CA GLY A 60 8.20 -2.33 30.01
C GLY A 60 7.49 -2.98 28.82
N GLY A 61 6.62 -2.26 28.12
CA GLY A 61 6.01 -2.72 26.87
C GLY A 61 7.05 -2.83 25.74
N ASP A 62 6.75 -3.62 24.71
CA ASP A 62 7.57 -3.68 23.50
C ASP A 62 7.72 -2.27 22.90
N GLN A 63 8.96 -1.83 22.70
CA GLN A 63 9.30 -0.52 22.14
C GLN A 63 9.95 -0.65 20.76
N SER A 64 10.03 -1.86 20.20
CA SER A 64 10.86 -2.13 19.04
C SER A 64 10.36 -1.53 17.73
N LEU A 65 9.24 -0.77 17.69
CA LEU A 65 8.51 -0.37 16.48
C LEU A 65 8.17 -1.51 15.49
N GLN A 66 8.52 -2.75 15.85
CA GLN A 66 8.24 -3.99 15.13
C GLN A 66 8.64 -3.92 13.65
N LEU A 67 9.85 -3.43 13.35
CA LEU A 67 10.40 -3.24 12.00
C LEU A 67 9.85 -2.04 11.24
N GLY A 68 8.80 -1.38 11.73
CA GLY A 68 8.12 -0.31 10.97
C GLY A 68 8.98 0.88 10.56
N ASP A 69 8.63 1.45 9.41
CA ASP A 69 9.27 2.56 8.75
C ASP A 69 8.32 3.75 8.53
N VAL A 70 8.90 4.92 8.27
CA VAL A 70 8.17 6.11 7.82
C VAL A 70 8.72 6.49 6.45
N LEU A 71 7.92 6.24 5.42
CA LEU A 71 8.30 6.42 4.01
C LEU A 71 7.54 7.59 3.42
N GLN A 72 8.24 8.40 2.63
CA GLN A 72 7.68 9.55 1.92
C GLN A 72 8.13 9.50 0.47
N GLY A 73 7.17 9.59 -0.44
CA GLY A 73 7.39 9.76 -1.85
C GLY A 73 7.95 11.14 -2.21
N THR A 74 7.91 11.39 -3.49
CA THR A 74 8.50 12.53 -4.17
C THR A 74 7.38 13.48 -4.59
N ALA A 75 7.36 13.89 -5.86
CA ALA A 75 6.25 14.62 -6.46
C ALA A 75 5.90 14.01 -7.82
N GLU A 76 6.32 12.76 -8.02
CA GLU A 76 6.23 11.96 -9.24
C GLU A 76 5.61 10.61 -8.86
N ASP A 77 5.14 9.86 -9.85
CA ASP A 77 4.45 8.58 -9.67
C ASP A 77 5.39 7.48 -9.08
N ASP A 78 5.43 7.36 -7.76
CA ASP A 78 6.35 6.49 -7.02
C ASP A 78 5.75 5.09 -6.77
N THR A 79 6.60 4.12 -6.45
CA THR A 79 6.19 2.84 -5.85
C THR A 79 6.81 2.74 -4.47
N ILE A 80 5.99 2.77 -3.43
CA ILE A 80 6.41 2.75 -2.03
C ILE A 80 6.02 1.41 -1.41
N ILE A 81 7.00 0.72 -0.82
CA ILE A 81 6.85 -0.59 -0.20
C ILE A 81 7.38 -0.51 1.24
N GLY A 82 6.51 -0.68 2.23
CA GLY A 82 6.87 -0.66 3.65
C GLY A 82 7.73 -1.85 4.08
N ALA A 83 7.54 -3.01 3.43
CA ALA A 83 8.24 -4.27 3.64
C ALA A 83 7.72 -5.07 4.83
N LEU A 84 8.35 -4.99 6.01
CA LEU A 84 7.88 -5.67 7.21
C LEU A 84 7.62 -4.64 8.31
N GLY A 85 6.54 -4.85 9.06
CA GLY A 85 6.32 -4.17 10.31
C GLY A 85 5.08 -3.32 10.32
N ILE A 86 5.17 -2.14 10.94
CA ILE A 86 4.04 -1.22 11.02
C ILE A 86 4.49 0.08 10.39
N ASP A 87 4.12 0.25 9.14
CA ASP A 87 4.62 1.31 8.28
C ASP A 87 3.67 2.49 8.20
N ILE A 88 4.26 3.67 8.02
CA ILE A 88 3.56 4.89 7.64
C ILE A 88 4.08 5.33 6.28
N LEU A 89 3.22 5.31 5.28
CA LEU A 89 3.54 5.61 3.89
C LEU A 89 2.79 6.88 3.46
N SER A 90 3.47 7.82 2.80
CA SER A 90 2.88 9.02 2.20
C SER A 90 3.37 9.15 0.77
N GLY A 91 2.45 9.11 -0.21
CA GLY A 91 2.72 9.23 -1.64
C GLY A 91 3.17 10.64 -2.02
N ARG A 92 2.39 11.64 -1.57
CA ARG A 92 2.54 13.09 -1.79
C ARG A 92 1.88 13.53 -3.09
N ASP A 93 2.64 14.04 -4.06
CA ASP A 93 2.07 14.42 -5.35
C ASP A 93 2.42 13.29 -6.34
N GLY A 94 1.51 12.92 -7.23
CA GLY A 94 1.75 11.89 -8.25
C GLY A 94 0.75 10.75 -8.12
N ASP A 95 0.61 9.93 -9.16
CA ASP A 95 -0.28 8.77 -9.11
C ASP A 95 0.49 7.59 -8.50
N ASP A 96 0.53 7.42 -7.18
CA ASP A 96 1.43 6.50 -6.48
C ASP A 96 0.92 5.06 -6.35
N VAL A 97 1.85 4.13 -6.10
CA VAL A 97 1.53 2.75 -5.65
C VAL A 97 2.07 2.55 -4.25
N LEU A 98 1.19 2.24 -3.30
CA LEU A 98 1.54 2.07 -1.89
C LEU A 98 1.22 0.65 -1.42
N ILE A 99 2.23 -0.04 -0.93
CA ILE A 99 2.16 -1.41 -0.42
C ILE A 99 2.74 -1.38 1.00
N GLY A 100 1.94 -1.77 2.00
CA GLY A 100 2.43 -1.90 3.37
C GLY A 100 3.54 -2.94 3.43
N GLY A 101 3.21 -4.18 3.08
CA GLY A 101 4.16 -5.28 3.06
C GLY A 101 3.46 -6.55 2.62
N THR A 102 4.13 -7.70 2.75
CA THR A 102 3.44 -9.00 2.78
C THR A 102 3.31 -9.55 4.20
N GLU A 103 3.95 -8.88 5.16
CA GLU A 103 3.89 -9.07 6.62
C GLU A 103 4.06 -10.50 7.13
N ASP A 104 4.41 -11.46 6.27
CA ASP A 104 4.47 -12.90 6.50
C ASP A 104 3.38 -13.43 7.44
N PHE A 105 2.13 -12.97 7.24
CA PHE A 105 0.99 -13.26 8.10
C PHE A 105 1.15 -12.85 9.57
N ASN A 106 1.74 -11.69 9.87
CA ASN A 106 1.66 -11.09 11.18
C ASN A 106 0.39 -10.21 11.30
N PRO A 107 -0.74 -10.75 11.80
CA PRO A 107 -2.02 -10.02 11.83
C PRO A 107 -2.02 -8.84 12.81
N PHE A 108 -0.96 -8.64 13.58
CA PHE A 108 -0.82 -7.51 14.52
C PHE A 108 -0.26 -6.25 13.86
N ASN A 109 0.32 -6.40 12.67
CA ASN A 109 0.82 -5.30 11.87
C ASN A 109 -0.35 -4.52 11.26
N ARG A 110 -0.16 -3.23 11.01
CA ARG A 110 -1.27 -2.30 10.72
C ARG A 110 -0.77 -1.04 10.06
N ASP A 111 -0.61 -1.09 8.77
CA ASP A 111 0.00 0.02 8.05
C ASP A 111 -0.97 1.18 7.91
N ARG A 112 -0.37 2.34 7.68
CA ARG A 112 -1.06 3.61 7.47
C ARG A 112 -0.52 4.21 6.19
N ALA A 113 -1.28 4.08 5.11
CA ALA A 113 -0.89 4.66 3.84
C ALA A 113 -1.78 5.85 3.47
N PHE A 114 -1.14 6.92 3.04
CA PHE A 114 -1.73 8.18 2.60
C PHE A 114 -1.30 8.41 1.15
N GLY A 115 -2.23 8.46 0.22
CA GLY A 115 -1.94 8.77 -1.18
C GLY A 115 -1.54 10.24 -1.33
N ASP A 116 -2.32 11.11 -0.66
CA ASP A 116 -2.24 12.56 -0.70
C ASP A 116 -2.86 13.14 -1.98
N ALA A 117 -2.11 13.44 -3.04
CA ALA A 117 -2.62 14.06 -4.25
C ALA A 117 -2.23 13.29 -5.52
N GLY A 118 -3.22 12.79 -6.25
CA GLY A 118 -3.02 11.96 -7.44
C GLY A 118 -4.02 10.81 -7.46
N ASP A 119 -4.01 10.02 -8.52
CA ASP A 119 -4.83 8.82 -8.62
C ASP A 119 -4.05 7.60 -8.04
N ASP A 120 -4.14 7.38 -6.73
CA ASP A 120 -3.28 6.44 -6.01
C ASP A 120 -3.81 5.01 -5.99
N SER A 121 -2.90 4.05 -5.85
CA SER A 121 -3.19 2.62 -5.81
C SER A 121 -2.61 1.97 -4.55
N PHE A 122 -3.49 1.61 -3.61
CA PHE A 122 -3.14 0.85 -2.43
C PHE A 122 -3.26 -0.65 -2.71
N ILE A 123 -2.30 -1.45 -2.26
CA ILE A 123 -2.37 -2.91 -2.38
C ILE A 123 -2.26 -3.53 -1.00
N TRP A 124 -3.32 -4.24 -0.63
CA TRP A 124 -3.41 -5.06 0.56
C TRP A 124 -3.35 -6.54 0.16
N ALA A 125 -2.40 -7.27 0.74
CA ALA A 125 -2.20 -8.69 0.49
C ALA A 125 -2.91 -9.56 1.54
N PRO A 126 -3.50 -10.71 1.15
CA PRO A 126 -4.02 -11.67 2.11
C PRO A 126 -2.95 -12.17 3.08
N GLY A 127 -2.98 -11.66 4.30
CA GLY A 127 -2.04 -11.99 5.36
C GLY A 127 -1.60 -10.78 6.14
N ASP A 128 -1.66 -9.62 5.48
CA ASP A 128 -1.51 -8.31 6.09
C ASP A 128 -2.56 -8.11 7.19
N GLY A 129 -2.22 -7.24 8.14
CA GLY A 129 -3.10 -6.96 9.26
C GLY A 129 -4.15 -5.89 8.93
N ASN A 130 -4.57 -5.16 9.97
CA ASN A 130 -5.70 -4.23 9.87
C ASN A 130 -5.22 -2.82 9.49
N ASP A 131 -5.07 -2.63 8.18
CA ASP A 131 -4.54 -1.39 7.63
C ASP A 131 -5.58 -0.29 7.54
N PHE A 132 -5.08 0.92 7.33
CA PHE A 132 -5.87 2.09 7.02
C PHE A 132 -5.29 2.79 5.79
N PHE A 133 -6.18 3.08 4.85
CA PHE A 133 -5.87 3.74 3.59
C PHE A 133 -6.64 5.05 3.52
N ASN A 134 -5.91 6.14 3.27
CA ASN A 134 -6.48 7.44 2.95
C ASN A 134 -5.98 7.86 1.58
N GLY A 135 -6.84 7.81 0.56
CA GLY A 135 -6.45 8.18 -0.80
C GLY A 135 -6.09 9.65 -0.89
N GLY A 136 -7.07 10.52 -0.71
CA GLY A 136 -6.85 11.96 -0.59
C GLY A 136 -7.53 12.70 -1.72
N GLU A 137 -6.80 13.56 -2.43
CA GLU A 137 -7.29 14.23 -3.62
C GLU A 137 -7.00 13.38 -4.87
N GLY A 138 -8.04 12.84 -5.51
CA GLY A 138 -7.88 12.12 -6.77
C GLY A 138 -8.93 11.05 -6.94
N ILE A 139 -8.60 10.04 -7.73
CA ILE A 139 -9.36 8.79 -7.87
C ILE A 139 -8.48 7.64 -7.39
N ASP A 140 -8.77 7.17 -6.19
CA ASP A 140 -7.93 6.19 -5.53
C ASP A 140 -8.52 4.79 -5.59
N VAL A 141 -7.65 3.78 -5.58
CA VAL A 141 -8.01 2.38 -5.74
C VAL A 141 -7.38 1.53 -4.65
N LEU A 142 -8.20 0.74 -3.94
CA LEU A 142 -7.71 -0.36 -3.11
C LEU A 142 -7.77 -1.68 -3.87
N PHE A 143 -6.63 -2.35 -4.00
CA PHE A 143 -6.51 -3.73 -4.46
C PHE A 143 -6.42 -4.67 -3.26
N MET A 144 -7.32 -5.64 -3.19
CA MET A 144 -7.21 -6.79 -2.29
C MET A 144 -6.74 -7.99 -3.11
N ALA A 145 -5.43 -8.23 -3.13
CA ALA A 145 -4.82 -9.16 -4.07
C ALA A 145 -3.54 -9.80 -3.52
N GLN A 146 -3.23 -11.02 -3.93
CA GLN A 146 -1.90 -11.57 -3.67
C GLN A 146 -0.88 -10.81 -4.51
N ILE A 147 0.26 -10.48 -3.93
CA ILE A 147 1.35 -9.77 -4.62
C ILE A 147 2.41 -10.78 -5.04
N ALA A 148 3.05 -10.55 -6.19
CA ALA A 148 4.20 -11.33 -6.61
C ALA A 148 5.44 -10.91 -5.82
N GLU A 149 6.13 -11.89 -5.24
CA GLU A 149 7.41 -11.73 -4.58
C GLU A 149 8.56 -12.15 -5.51
N THR A 150 9.73 -11.61 -5.23
CA THR A 150 10.99 -12.07 -5.83
C THR A 150 11.41 -13.35 -5.12
N SER A 151 11.82 -14.36 -5.88
CA SER A 151 12.21 -15.65 -5.29
C SER A 151 13.37 -15.50 -4.29
N SER A 152 13.15 -15.95 -3.05
CA SER A 152 14.20 -16.08 -2.03
C SER A 152 15.36 -16.96 -2.51
N GLY A 153 16.60 -16.48 -2.31
CA GLY A 153 17.82 -17.26 -2.57
C GLY A 153 18.59 -16.96 -3.86
N GLY A 154 18.32 -15.85 -4.56
CA GLY A 154 19.21 -15.34 -5.62
C GLY A 154 19.29 -16.19 -6.90
N VAL A 155 18.33 -17.11 -7.10
CA VAL A 155 18.12 -17.79 -8.38
C VAL A 155 16.89 -17.16 -9.00
N GLU A 156 17.04 -16.37 -10.06
CA GLU A 156 15.90 -15.76 -10.76
C GLU A 156 15.00 -16.82 -11.39
N THR A 157 13.99 -17.27 -10.64
CA THR A 157 12.94 -18.16 -11.13
C THR A 157 11.72 -17.40 -11.64
N GLY A 158 11.75 -16.07 -11.58
CA GLY A 158 10.61 -15.20 -11.90
C GLY A 158 9.70 -14.96 -10.68
N PRO A 159 8.61 -14.20 -10.86
CA PRO A 159 7.71 -13.82 -9.78
C PRO A 159 7.00 -15.04 -9.18
N VAL A 160 6.85 -15.05 -7.86
CA VAL A 160 6.19 -16.11 -7.11
C VAL A 160 5.00 -15.54 -6.34
N PHE A 161 3.84 -16.19 -6.41
CA PHE A 161 2.63 -15.82 -5.66
C PHE A 161 2.41 -16.80 -4.49
N THR A 162 3.48 -17.08 -3.74
CA THR A 162 3.43 -17.91 -2.54
C THR A 162 3.70 -17.01 -1.37
N VAL A 163 2.90 -17.15 -0.32
CA VAL A 163 3.28 -16.57 0.95
C VAL A 163 4.09 -17.62 1.67
N ASP A 164 5.34 -17.32 1.95
CA ASP A 164 6.15 -18.13 2.83
C ASP A 164 6.12 -17.53 4.26
N ASN A 165 6.73 -18.21 5.22
CA ASN A 165 6.76 -17.75 6.61
C ASN A 165 8.20 -17.82 7.11
N SER A 166 9.13 -17.41 6.25
CA SER A 166 10.54 -17.24 6.55
C SER A 166 10.75 -16.16 7.61
N GLY A 167 9.87 -15.16 7.68
CA GLY A 167 10.02 -13.98 8.52
C GLY A 167 11.09 -13.03 7.98
N ASP A 168 11.42 -13.13 6.68
CA ASP A 168 12.27 -12.18 5.97
C ASP A 168 11.57 -11.62 4.74
N PHE A 169 11.81 -10.33 4.47
CA PHE A 169 11.23 -9.68 3.30
C PHE A 169 11.88 -10.20 2.01
N ASP A 170 11.14 -11.00 1.26
CA ASP A 170 11.58 -11.59 0.00
C ASP A 170 11.63 -10.60 -1.18
N GLY A 171 11.11 -9.38 -0.97
CA GLY A 171 11.06 -8.34 -1.98
C GLY A 171 9.86 -8.48 -2.89
N ILE A 172 9.22 -7.35 -3.23
CA ILE A 172 8.13 -7.33 -4.21
C ILE A 172 8.68 -7.35 -5.62
N PHE A 173 8.16 -8.23 -6.48
CA PHE A 173 8.49 -8.22 -7.89
C PHE A 173 7.82 -7.03 -8.59
N LEU A 174 8.63 -6.19 -9.23
CA LEU A 174 8.18 -5.06 -10.03
C LEU A 174 8.51 -5.27 -11.51
N ASN A 175 7.61 -4.81 -12.39
CA ASN A 175 7.84 -4.83 -13.83
C ASN A 175 8.75 -3.65 -14.28
N GLU A 176 9.00 -3.54 -15.58
CA GLU A 176 9.85 -2.46 -16.14
C GLU A 176 9.32 -1.03 -15.93
N LYS A 177 8.06 -0.89 -15.53
CA LYS A 177 7.41 0.39 -15.17
C LYS A 177 7.32 0.59 -13.65
N ASN A 178 8.02 -0.21 -12.86
CA ASN A 178 7.94 -0.23 -11.39
C ASN A 178 6.56 -0.58 -10.82
N ASN A 179 5.65 -1.16 -11.61
CA ASN A 179 4.37 -1.63 -11.11
C ASN A 179 4.49 -3.07 -10.59
N PRO A 180 3.84 -3.40 -9.47
CA PRO A 180 3.80 -4.75 -8.95
C PRO A 180 2.93 -5.65 -9.83
N LEU A 181 3.19 -6.96 -9.78
CA LEU A 181 2.28 -7.95 -10.32
C LEU A 181 1.35 -8.45 -9.22
N VAL A 182 0.05 -8.50 -9.50
CA VAL A 182 -0.98 -8.88 -8.54
C VAL A 182 -1.88 -9.99 -9.05
N LYS A 183 -2.40 -10.81 -8.14
CA LYS A 183 -3.41 -11.83 -8.39
C LYS A 183 -4.62 -11.59 -7.49
N VAL A 184 -5.62 -10.92 -8.05
CA VAL A 184 -6.85 -10.50 -7.36
C VAL A 184 -7.74 -11.70 -6.99
N ALA A 185 -7.80 -12.73 -7.84
CA ALA A 185 -8.57 -13.95 -7.58
C ALA A 185 -7.84 -14.91 -6.61
N GLY A 186 -7.49 -14.40 -5.43
CA GLY A 186 -6.81 -15.13 -4.36
C GLY A 186 -7.72 -16.09 -3.58
N PRO A 187 -7.30 -16.50 -2.37
CA PRO A 187 -8.01 -17.47 -1.54
C PRO A 187 -9.32 -16.95 -0.92
N GLY A 188 -9.56 -15.64 -1.01
CA GLY A 188 -10.70 -14.97 -0.42
C GLY A 188 -11.35 -13.96 -1.36
N PHE A 189 -12.26 -13.19 -0.79
CA PHE A 189 -13.06 -12.17 -1.46
C PHE A 189 -13.34 -11.02 -0.48
N CYS A 190 -13.87 -9.92 -1.00
CA CYS A 190 -14.24 -8.76 -0.19
C CYS A 190 -15.74 -8.70 0.10
N GLU A 191 -16.09 -8.24 1.31
CA GLU A 191 -17.45 -7.84 1.67
C GLU A 191 -17.43 -6.35 2.09
N ILE A 192 -18.18 -5.51 1.38
CA ILE A 192 -18.31 -4.09 1.69
C ILE A 192 -19.34 -3.93 2.81
N VAL A 193 -18.96 -3.26 3.90
CA VAL A 193 -19.91 -2.89 4.96
C VAL A 193 -20.57 -1.58 4.55
N GLU A 194 -21.74 -1.71 3.93
CA GLU A 194 -22.50 -0.57 3.42
C GLU A 194 -22.89 0.41 4.53
N LYS A 195 -22.79 1.71 4.22
CA LYS A 195 -23.21 2.77 5.13
C LYS A 195 -24.74 2.81 5.21
N ASP A 196 -25.28 2.71 6.41
CA ASP A 196 -26.71 2.79 6.69
C ASP A 196 -27.01 3.55 7.98
N THR A 197 -28.28 3.57 8.39
CA THR A 197 -28.70 4.29 9.60
C THR A 197 -28.17 3.70 10.90
N SER A 198 -27.62 2.48 10.89
CA SER A 198 -27.08 1.78 12.06
C SER A 198 -25.59 2.03 12.29
N ASN A 199 -24.82 2.34 11.24
CA ASN A 199 -23.37 2.52 11.31
C ASN A 199 -22.86 3.91 10.87
N SER A 200 -23.71 4.74 10.26
CA SER A 200 -23.29 6.04 9.72
C SER A 200 -22.68 7.01 10.74
N ASP A 201 -23.23 7.07 11.96
CA ASP A 201 -22.69 7.92 13.04
C ASP A 201 -21.31 7.42 13.51
N ALA A 202 -21.13 6.09 13.59
CA ALA A 202 -19.86 5.48 13.99
C ALA A 202 -18.77 5.70 12.93
N LEU A 203 -19.10 5.54 11.65
CA LEU A 203 -18.18 5.84 10.55
C LEU A 203 -17.77 7.32 10.56
N ALA A 204 -18.72 8.23 10.82
CA ALA A 204 -18.43 9.66 10.91
C ALA A 204 -17.54 10.01 12.13
N GLU A 205 -17.72 9.36 13.27
CA GLU A 205 -16.87 9.54 14.46
C GLU A 205 -15.43 9.05 14.22
N LEU A 206 -15.29 7.97 13.43
CA LEU A 206 -14.00 7.43 13.04
C LEU A 206 -13.36 8.14 11.84
N ASP A 207 -14.07 9.10 11.23
CA ASP A 207 -13.65 9.81 10.01
C ASP A 207 -13.35 8.85 8.85
N LEU A 208 -14.25 7.89 8.63
CA LEU A 208 -14.16 6.87 7.57
C LEU A 208 -15.32 6.97 6.58
N ASP A 209 -15.02 6.67 5.32
CA ASP A 209 -16.02 6.57 4.26
C ASP A 209 -16.50 5.12 4.08
N HIS A 210 -15.56 4.17 4.12
CA HIS A 210 -15.83 2.76 3.86
C HIS A 210 -15.12 1.84 4.86
N LEU A 211 -15.75 0.69 5.12
CA LEU A 211 -15.13 -0.44 5.81
C LEU A 211 -15.31 -1.67 4.92
N VAL A 212 -14.20 -2.33 4.58
CA VAL A 212 -14.18 -3.51 3.72
C VAL A 212 -13.63 -4.69 4.49
N ARG A 213 -14.24 -5.86 4.34
CA ARG A 213 -13.83 -7.08 5.03
C ARG A 213 -13.18 -8.06 4.06
N PHE A 214 -12.07 -8.66 4.46
CA PHE A 214 -11.53 -9.82 3.76
C PHE A 214 -12.07 -11.12 4.35
N VAL A 215 -12.57 -11.98 3.49
CA VAL A 215 -13.18 -13.26 3.87
C VAL A 215 -12.56 -14.41 3.07
N LEU A 216 -12.12 -15.46 3.76
CA LEU A 216 -11.66 -16.69 3.11
C LEU A 216 -12.84 -17.49 2.54
N ARG A 217 -12.74 -17.86 1.26
CA ARG A 217 -13.81 -18.51 0.50
C ARG A 217 -14.21 -19.87 1.10
N GLY A 218 -13.24 -20.72 1.41
CA GLY A 218 -13.48 -22.06 1.95
C GLY A 218 -14.21 -22.06 3.30
N PRO A 219 -13.69 -21.37 4.32
CA PRO A 219 -14.38 -21.19 5.60
C PRO A 219 -15.79 -20.59 5.45
N ARG A 220 -15.97 -19.54 4.62
CA ARG A 220 -17.30 -18.97 4.37
C ARG A 220 -18.28 -19.99 3.77
N GLN A 221 -17.85 -20.79 2.80
CA GLN A 221 -18.70 -21.83 2.22
C GLN A 221 -19.11 -22.88 3.27
N ALA A 222 -18.19 -23.28 4.15
CA ALA A 222 -18.49 -24.19 5.25
C ALA A 222 -19.45 -23.57 6.28
N PHE A 223 -19.28 -22.29 6.59
CA PHE A 223 -20.17 -21.51 7.46
C PHE A 223 -21.60 -21.50 6.89
N ASN A 224 -21.77 -21.11 5.63
CA ASN A 224 -23.07 -21.05 4.97
C ASN A 224 -23.74 -22.43 4.92
N LEU A 225 -22.98 -23.48 4.55
CA LEU A 225 -23.49 -24.84 4.51
C LEU A 225 -23.97 -25.35 5.89
N ALA A 226 -23.28 -24.99 6.96
CA ALA A 226 -23.69 -25.36 8.31
C ALA A 226 -25.05 -24.73 8.69
N LEU A 227 -25.22 -23.43 8.42
CA LEU A 227 -26.48 -22.71 8.68
C LEU A 227 -27.63 -23.19 7.78
N GLU A 228 -27.35 -23.56 6.54
CA GLU A 228 -28.34 -24.14 5.63
C GLU A 228 -28.78 -25.55 6.06
N THR A 229 -27.84 -26.35 6.60
CA THR A 229 -28.10 -27.73 7.01
C THR A 229 -28.88 -27.81 8.32
N ASP A 230 -28.58 -26.94 9.27
CA ASP A 230 -29.26 -26.86 10.56
C ASP A 230 -29.50 -25.38 10.94
N PRO A 231 -30.72 -24.85 10.73
CA PRO A 231 -31.07 -23.47 11.05
C PRO A 231 -30.97 -23.12 12.54
N ASP A 232 -30.90 -24.11 13.44
CA ASP A 232 -30.71 -23.90 14.88
C ASP A 232 -29.21 -23.80 15.26
N THR A 233 -28.30 -23.93 14.28
CA THR A 233 -26.86 -23.74 14.51
C THR A 233 -26.56 -22.32 14.96
N ASP A 234 -25.83 -22.19 16.07
CA ASP A 234 -25.34 -20.90 16.56
C ASP A 234 -24.19 -20.40 15.66
N PRO A 235 -24.38 -19.30 14.90
CA PRO A 235 -23.35 -18.80 13.98
C PRO A 235 -22.10 -18.30 14.70
N ASP A 236 -22.19 -17.89 15.97
CA ASP A 236 -21.05 -17.37 16.72
C ASP A 236 -20.02 -18.46 17.06
N LEU A 237 -20.39 -19.74 16.91
CA LEU A 237 -19.52 -20.89 17.11
C LEU A 237 -18.84 -21.36 15.81
N LEU A 238 -19.16 -20.76 14.66
CA LEU A 238 -18.63 -21.13 13.36
C LEU A 238 -17.56 -20.14 12.89
N ASP A 239 -16.58 -20.63 12.14
CA ASP A 239 -15.64 -19.77 11.43
C ASP A 239 -16.33 -19.14 10.22
N SER A 240 -16.73 -17.87 10.35
CA SER A 240 -17.36 -17.11 9.26
C SER A 240 -16.45 -16.87 8.05
N GLY A 241 -15.15 -17.17 8.17
CA GLY A 241 -14.15 -16.87 7.17
C GLY A 241 -13.63 -15.44 7.21
N LEU A 242 -14.24 -14.55 7.99
CA LEU A 242 -13.74 -13.20 8.21
C LEU A 242 -12.33 -13.26 8.81
N ARG A 243 -11.39 -12.48 8.25
CA ARG A 243 -10.02 -12.37 8.76
C ARG A 243 -9.70 -10.95 9.21
N ILE A 244 -9.81 -10.00 8.30
CA ILE A 244 -9.41 -8.60 8.50
C ILE A 244 -10.56 -7.66 8.11
N ALA A 245 -10.60 -6.50 8.75
CA ALA A 245 -11.39 -5.35 8.30
C ALA A 245 -10.45 -4.17 8.01
N ILE A 246 -10.59 -3.63 6.80
CA ILE A 246 -9.77 -2.54 6.26
C ILE A 246 -10.56 -1.26 6.37
N HIS A 247 -9.90 -0.21 6.87
CA HIS A 247 -10.48 1.10 7.08
C HIS A 247 -10.08 2.02 5.93
N MET A 248 -11.05 2.72 5.35
CA MET A 248 -10.82 3.53 4.16
C MET A 248 -11.44 4.90 4.29
N LYS A 249 -10.69 5.90 3.83
CA LYS A 249 -11.12 7.28 3.67
C LYS A 249 -10.70 7.77 2.29
N SER A 250 -11.58 8.48 1.59
CA SER A 250 -11.26 9.05 0.27
C SER A 250 -10.66 8.00 -0.67
N VAL A 251 -11.34 6.86 -0.82
CA VAL A 251 -10.97 5.83 -1.81
C VAL A 251 -12.19 5.49 -2.64
N GLU A 252 -12.09 5.68 -3.95
CA GLU A 252 -13.21 5.64 -4.89
C GLU A 252 -13.49 4.24 -5.42
N PHE A 253 -12.46 3.39 -5.57
CA PHE A 253 -12.61 2.06 -6.14
C PHE A 253 -12.02 0.95 -5.27
N LEU A 254 -12.68 -0.21 -5.31
CA LEU A 254 -12.22 -1.45 -4.70
C LEU A 254 -12.12 -2.54 -5.75
N VAL A 255 -10.96 -3.20 -5.82
CA VAL A 255 -10.69 -4.34 -6.68
C VAL A 255 -10.42 -5.55 -5.81
N CYS A 256 -11.25 -6.60 -5.92
CA CYS A 256 -11.13 -7.78 -5.04
C CYS A 256 -11.61 -9.06 -5.74
N GLY A 257 -11.29 -10.22 -5.16
CA GLY A 257 -11.85 -11.50 -5.60
C GLY A 257 -13.34 -11.64 -5.26
N SER A 258 -14.04 -12.58 -5.88
CA SER A 258 -15.43 -12.93 -5.54
C SER A 258 -15.53 -14.25 -4.75
N GLU A 259 -16.75 -14.54 -4.28
CA GLU A 259 -17.10 -15.84 -3.70
C GLU A 259 -16.84 -17.01 -4.67
N ILE A 260 -16.80 -16.74 -5.98
CA ILE A 260 -16.46 -17.68 -7.04
C ILE A 260 -14.96 -17.61 -7.31
N GLU A 261 -14.31 -18.78 -7.32
CA GLU A 261 -12.89 -18.88 -7.62
C GLU A 261 -12.57 -18.39 -9.03
N GLY A 262 -11.51 -17.58 -9.16
CA GLY A 262 -11.07 -17.04 -10.45
C GLY A 262 -11.79 -15.78 -10.90
N GLU A 263 -12.87 -15.36 -10.23
CA GLU A 263 -13.59 -14.14 -10.56
C GLU A 263 -13.05 -12.93 -9.79
N ARG A 264 -12.97 -11.80 -10.51
CA ARG A 264 -12.59 -10.48 -10.00
C ARG A 264 -13.80 -9.55 -10.05
N LEU A 265 -13.98 -8.77 -8.99
CA LEU A 265 -14.98 -7.72 -8.88
C LEU A 265 -14.29 -6.35 -8.78
N ILE A 266 -14.95 -5.33 -9.32
CA ILE A 266 -14.53 -3.93 -9.22
C ILE A 266 -15.75 -3.13 -8.78
N PHE A 267 -15.63 -2.39 -7.69
CA PHE A 267 -16.72 -1.59 -7.14
C PHE A 267 -16.36 -0.11 -7.16
N ASP A 268 -17.31 0.71 -7.60
CA ASP A 268 -17.33 2.16 -7.36
C ASP A 268 -17.97 2.42 -5.99
N LEU A 269 -17.16 2.89 -5.05
CA LEU A 269 -17.51 3.14 -3.66
C LEU A 269 -18.13 4.53 -3.46
N ARG A 270 -18.08 5.43 -4.45
CA ARG A 270 -18.68 6.79 -4.35
C ARG A 270 -20.20 6.75 -4.24
N GLN A 271 -20.80 5.60 -4.49
CA GLN A 271 -22.23 5.36 -4.39
C GLN A 271 -22.54 4.44 -3.20
N VAL A 272 -23.69 4.66 -2.56
CA VAL A 272 -24.19 3.79 -1.50
C VAL A 272 -25.59 3.29 -1.91
N PRO A 273 -25.77 1.97 -2.14
CA PRO A 273 -24.75 0.92 -2.04
C PRO A 273 -23.69 1.00 -3.14
N ALA A 274 -22.52 0.42 -2.89
CA ALA A 274 -21.44 0.36 -3.86
C ALA A 274 -21.88 -0.34 -5.14
N GLN A 275 -21.42 0.15 -6.29
CA GLN A 275 -21.82 -0.38 -7.59
C GLN A 275 -20.71 -1.14 -8.28
N GLN A 276 -21.00 -2.35 -8.75
CA GLN A 276 -20.06 -3.08 -9.58
C GLN A 276 -19.89 -2.38 -10.94
N VAL A 277 -18.65 -2.16 -11.34
CA VAL A 277 -18.28 -1.46 -12.58
C VAL A 277 -17.29 -2.28 -13.41
N ASP A 278 -17.05 -1.81 -14.64
CA ASP A 278 -16.04 -2.37 -15.54
C ASP A 278 -14.64 -1.80 -15.24
N ILE A 279 -13.60 -2.57 -15.58
CA ILE A 279 -12.20 -2.19 -15.39
C ILE A 279 -11.82 -0.87 -16.09
N SER A 280 -12.53 -0.49 -17.16
CA SER A 280 -12.33 0.78 -17.87
C SER A 280 -12.67 2.02 -17.05
N GLN A 281 -13.27 1.88 -15.86
CA GLN A 281 -13.52 2.99 -14.95
C GLN A 281 -12.33 3.31 -14.02
N LEU A 282 -11.33 2.42 -13.95
CA LEU A 282 -10.15 2.63 -13.11
C LEU A 282 -9.20 3.68 -13.72
N PRO A 283 -8.46 4.42 -12.89
CA PRO A 283 -7.39 5.30 -13.35
C PRO A 283 -6.29 4.52 -14.08
N SER A 284 -5.47 5.22 -14.87
CA SER A 284 -4.54 4.58 -15.81
C SER A 284 -3.53 3.66 -15.14
N ARG A 285 -2.94 4.09 -14.01
CA ARG A 285 -1.92 3.28 -13.32
C ARG A 285 -2.52 2.01 -12.72
N ALA A 286 -3.70 2.12 -12.12
CA ALA A 286 -4.49 0.98 -11.63
C ALA A 286 -4.86 -0.01 -12.76
N LEU A 287 -5.26 0.50 -13.92
CA LEU A 287 -5.56 -0.32 -15.10
C LEU A 287 -4.31 -1.06 -15.60
N ASP A 288 -3.17 -0.37 -15.67
CA ASP A 288 -1.89 -0.95 -16.09
C ASP A 288 -1.45 -2.09 -15.17
N ILE A 289 -1.58 -1.94 -13.84
CA ILE A 289 -1.30 -3.00 -12.86
C ILE A 289 -2.09 -4.27 -13.18
N LEU A 290 -3.40 -4.14 -13.44
CA LEU A 290 -4.26 -5.30 -13.75
C LEU A 290 -3.93 -5.93 -15.11
N LEU A 291 -3.76 -5.13 -16.15
CA LEU A 291 -3.51 -5.64 -17.50
C LEU A 291 -2.14 -6.32 -17.62
N ASP A 292 -1.11 -5.72 -17.02
CA ASP A 292 0.24 -6.30 -17.00
C ASP A 292 0.25 -7.62 -16.19
N SER A 293 -0.50 -7.67 -15.08
CA SER A 293 -0.68 -8.88 -14.28
C SER A 293 -1.44 -9.99 -15.01
N ASP A 294 -2.57 -9.67 -15.64
CA ASP A 294 -3.38 -10.64 -16.40
C ASP A 294 -2.58 -11.21 -17.59
N SER A 295 -1.82 -10.36 -18.28
CA SER A 295 -0.91 -10.76 -19.37
C SER A 295 0.16 -11.73 -18.88
N PHE A 296 0.79 -11.42 -17.74
CA PHE A 296 1.79 -12.27 -17.13
C PHE A 296 1.21 -13.65 -16.75
N LEU A 297 0.11 -13.67 -16.00
CA LEU A 297 -0.54 -14.90 -15.53
C LEU A 297 -1.05 -15.77 -16.68
N SER A 298 -1.55 -15.17 -17.77
CA SER A 298 -1.96 -15.93 -18.96
C SER A 298 -0.76 -16.55 -19.69
N SER A 299 0.41 -15.92 -19.65
CA SER A 299 1.61 -16.40 -20.35
C SER A 299 2.36 -17.49 -19.57
N SER A 300 2.27 -17.48 -18.24
CA SER A 300 2.93 -18.46 -17.36
C SER A 300 2.20 -19.79 -17.31
N VAL A 301 0.86 -19.81 -17.46
CA VAL A 301 0.06 -21.04 -17.60
C VAL A 301 0.43 -21.86 -18.86
N LEU A 302 1.10 -21.22 -19.83
CA LEU A 302 1.56 -21.86 -21.07
C LEU A 302 3.00 -22.39 -21.02
N ARG A 303 3.68 -22.33 -19.87
CA ARG A 303 5.05 -22.84 -19.68
C ARG A 303 5.13 -24.02 -18.72
#